data_AF-A0AAV9NIB9-F1
#
_entry.id   AF-A0AAV9NIB9-F1
#
_cell.length_a   1.000
_cell.length_b   1.000
_cell.length_c   1.000
_cell.angle_alpha   90.00
_cell.angle_beta   90.00
_cell.angle_gamma   90.00
#
_symmetry.space_group_name_H-M   'P 1'
#
loop_
_entity.id
_entity.type
_entity.pdbx_description
1 polymer ?
#
loop_
_entity_poly.entity_id
_entity_poly.type
_entity_poly.pdbx_seq_one_letter_code
_entity_poly.pdbx_strand_id
1 'polypeptide(L)'
;MKGYNPPDDLFLEPAHSHDPTDVSHVAALPDSMLSQLPPSVQDALWTLQESTSVVYASYERLQELLDQRFDRLVYLPIGDGTAVRSYSEGAFFNYVNHLAAERRYLLEDALPDWKHKASRAGLRQYNDLMLTFRGKEMKVIEWFSQLQAAVSFWCYEARQTELPDFDSTILEYESQSSTPSSEASESDLRYSTDQRPVSTGREPVATAGFGLEVSKALEAL
;
A
#
# COMPACT_ATOMS: atom_id res chain seq x y z
N MET A 1 25.31 22.53 -10.86
CA MET A 1 25.72 21.27 -10.20
C MET A 1 24.54 20.76 -9.41
N LYS A 2 23.89 19.67 -9.85
CA LYS A 2 22.85 19.01 -9.06
C LYS A 2 23.56 18.27 -7.93
N GLY A 3 23.20 18.58 -6.69
CA GLY A 3 23.74 17.90 -5.51
C GLY A 3 23.38 16.42 -5.57
N TYR A 4 24.40 15.58 -5.55
CA TYR A 4 24.26 14.16 -5.28
C TYR A 4 23.91 14.04 -3.79
N ASN A 5 22.66 13.69 -3.47
CA ASN A 5 22.31 13.24 -2.13
C ASN A 5 22.67 11.76 -2.05
N PRO A 6 23.64 11.35 -1.20
CA PRO A 6 23.94 9.95 -0.98
C PRO A 6 22.74 9.24 -0.33
N PRO A 7 22.45 7.98 -0.67
CA PRO A 7 21.31 7.22 -0.13
C PRO A 7 21.57 6.64 1.28
N ASP A 8 22.35 7.31 2.12
CA ASP A 8 22.99 6.69 3.31
C ASP A 8 22.51 7.19 4.68
N ASP A 9 21.30 7.77 4.79
CA ASP A 9 20.70 8.12 6.10
C ASP A 9 19.47 7.27 6.49
N LEU A 10 19.11 6.24 5.71
CA LEU A 10 17.88 5.46 5.91
C LEU A 10 18.10 4.11 6.64
N PHE A 11 19.24 3.91 7.29
CA PHE A 11 19.51 2.69 8.07
C PHE A 11 18.91 2.72 9.49
N LEU A 12 18.62 3.91 10.00
CA LEU A 12 17.86 4.08 11.24
C LEU A 12 16.41 4.28 10.85
N GLU A 13 15.51 3.54 11.51
CA GLU A 13 14.04 3.52 11.39
C GLU A 13 13.47 4.49 10.32
N PRO A 14 12.75 3.99 9.29
CA PRO A 14 12.09 4.85 8.32
C PRO A 14 11.38 5.97 9.08
N ALA A 15 11.57 7.23 8.67
CA ALA A 15 10.83 8.33 9.28
C ALA A 15 9.35 8.14 8.92
N HIS A 16 8.61 7.38 9.73
CA HIS A 16 7.16 7.21 9.58
C HIS A 16 6.51 8.52 10.00
N SER A 17 6.36 9.44 9.05
CA SER A 17 5.34 10.48 9.17
C SER A 17 4.01 9.76 9.18
N HIS A 18 3.39 9.62 10.35
CA HIS A 18 2.05 9.07 10.50
C HIS A 18 1.13 10.18 10.98
N ASP A 19 -0.07 10.22 10.41
CA ASP A 19 -1.15 11.09 10.87
C ASP A 19 -2.29 10.23 11.44
N PRO A 20 -2.64 10.38 12.73
CA PRO A 20 -3.79 9.68 13.33
C PRO A 20 -5.12 9.91 12.60
N THR A 21 -5.23 10.98 11.79
CA THR A 21 -6.42 11.27 11.01
C THR A 21 -6.57 10.38 9.78
N ASP A 22 -5.48 9.81 9.26
CA ASP A 22 -5.50 8.90 8.09
C ASP A 22 -6.31 7.63 8.40
N VAL A 23 -6.26 7.15 9.65
CA VAL A 23 -7.03 5.99 10.11
C VAL A 23 -8.35 6.38 10.76
N SER A 24 -8.75 7.64 10.75
CA SER A 24 -9.98 8.09 11.42
C SER A 24 -11.22 7.35 10.91
N HIS A 25 -11.22 6.98 9.63
CA HIS A 25 -12.26 6.19 8.98
C HIS A 25 -12.38 4.74 9.48
N VAL A 26 -11.41 4.24 10.26
CA VAL A 26 -11.39 2.90 10.87
C VAL A 26 -11.31 2.96 12.41
N ALA A 27 -10.60 3.95 12.95
CA ALA A 27 -10.14 3.96 14.33
C ALA A 27 -10.63 5.17 15.17
N ALA A 28 -11.18 6.23 14.57
CA ALA A 28 -11.71 7.33 15.36
C ALA A 28 -13.11 6.99 15.88
N LEU A 29 -13.31 7.13 17.19
CA LEU A 29 -14.65 7.02 17.77
C LEU A 29 -15.38 8.36 17.73
N PRO A 30 -16.73 8.36 17.69
CA PRO A 30 -17.50 9.60 17.73
C PRO A 30 -17.27 10.39 19.01
N ASP A 31 -17.14 11.71 18.91
CA ASP A 31 -16.94 12.63 20.05
C ASP A 31 -18.03 12.50 21.13
N SER A 32 -19.26 12.21 20.69
CA SER A 32 -20.39 11.98 21.59
C SER A 32 -20.19 10.79 22.51
N MET A 33 -19.45 9.76 22.09
CA MET A 33 -19.06 8.62 22.94
C MET A 33 -17.83 8.94 23.78
N LEU A 34 -16.81 9.58 23.19
CA LEU A 34 -15.59 9.97 23.92
C LEU A 34 -15.94 10.78 25.18
N SER A 35 -16.84 11.76 25.04
CA SER A 35 -17.30 12.61 26.16
C SER A 35 -18.01 11.87 27.30
N GLN A 36 -18.53 10.65 27.06
CA GLN A 36 -19.23 9.84 28.06
C GLN A 36 -18.30 8.87 28.80
N LEU A 37 -17.07 8.67 28.30
CA LEU A 37 -16.12 7.73 28.87
C LEU A 37 -15.22 8.40 29.92
N PRO A 38 -14.69 7.64 30.89
CA PRO A 38 -13.68 8.16 31.80
C PRO A 38 -12.46 8.69 31.03
N PRO A 39 -11.79 9.76 31.50
CA PRO A 39 -10.63 10.35 30.81
C PRO A 39 -9.54 9.32 30.47
N SER A 40 -9.27 8.39 31.39
CA SER A 40 -8.28 7.32 31.17
C SER A 40 -8.61 6.40 30.00
N VAL A 41 -9.90 6.25 29.67
CA VAL A 41 -10.35 5.44 28.52
C VAL A 41 -10.26 6.25 27.24
N GLN A 42 -10.56 7.55 27.30
CA GLN A 42 -10.37 8.46 26.16
C GLN A 42 -8.90 8.50 25.74
N ASP A 43 -7.98 8.64 26.70
CA ASP A 43 -6.53 8.62 26.46
C ASP A 43 -6.07 7.29 25.84
N ALA A 44 -6.63 6.17 26.32
CA ALA A 44 -6.30 4.86 25.80
C ALA A 44 -6.85 4.62 24.38
N LEU A 45 -8.03 5.17 24.07
CA LEU A 45 -8.61 5.15 22.73
C LEU A 45 -7.81 6.01 21.75
N TRP A 46 -7.39 7.19 22.19
CA TRP A 46 -6.46 8.04 21.44
C TRP A 46 -5.15 7.31 21.14
N THR A 47 -4.55 6.70 22.18
CA THR A 47 -3.32 5.89 22.04
C THR A 47 -3.51 4.72 21.06
N LEU A 48 -4.69 4.11 21.06
CA LEU A 48 -5.02 3.03 20.12
C LEU A 48 -5.17 3.55 18.69
N GLN A 49 -5.80 4.71 18.49
CA GLN A 49 -5.91 5.35 17.18
C GLN A 49 -4.52 5.72 16.65
N GLU A 50 -3.68 6.35 17.48
CA GLU A 50 -2.30 6.71 17.13
C GLU A 50 -1.48 5.46 16.77
N SER A 51 -1.52 4.42 17.60
CA SER A 51 -0.83 3.17 17.28
C SER A 51 -1.36 2.50 16.02
N THR A 52 -2.66 2.60 15.74
CA THR A 52 -3.24 2.10 14.49
C THR A 52 -2.69 2.88 13.30
N SER A 53 -2.53 4.21 13.41
CA SER A 53 -1.94 5.01 12.33
C SER A 53 -0.49 4.65 12.04
N VAL A 54 0.29 4.25 13.05
CA VAL A 54 1.66 3.75 12.84
C VAL A 54 1.65 2.46 12.02
N VAL A 55 0.78 1.50 12.37
CA VAL A 55 0.62 0.25 11.61
C VAL A 55 0.19 0.55 10.17
N TYR A 56 -0.78 1.44 10.00
CA TYR A 56 -1.29 1.81 8.68
C TYR A 56 -0.22 2.50 7.82
N ALA A 57 0.48 3.50 8.37
CA ALA A 57 1.53 4.23 7.66
C ALA A 57 2.67 3.31 7.23
N SER A 58 3.07 2.36 8.09
CA SER A 58 4.08 1.35 7.75
C SER A 58 3.60 0.41 6.64
N TYR A 59 2.32 0.01 6.66
CA TYR A 59 1.72 -0.77 5.57
C TYR A 59 1.67 0.01 4.25
N GLU A 60 1.20 1.27 4.26
CA GLU A 60 1.19 2.10 3.05
C GLU A 60 2.60 2.30 2.51
N ARG A 61 3.57 2.55 3.39
CA ARG A 61 4.97 2.69 2.99
C ARG A 61 5.52 1.44 2.33
N LEU A 62 5.14 0.26 2.83
CA LEU A 62 5.50 -1.01 2.21
C LEU A 62 4.92 -1.13 0.79
N GLN A 63 3.65 -0.74 0.59
CA GLN A 63 3.02 -0.74 -0.74
C GLN A 63 3.71 0.25 -1.68
N GLU A 64 3.99 1.47 -1.23
CA GLU A 64 4.71 2.47 -2.03
C GLU A 64 6.08 1.96 -2.50
N LEU A 65 6.81 1.28 -1.62
CA LEU A 65 8.13 0.72 -1.96
C LEU A 65 8.00 -0.37 -3.04
N LEU A 66 6.98 -1.22 -2.96
CA LEU A 66 6.71 -2.24 -3.99
C LEU A 66 6.38 -1.62 -5.35
N ASP A 67 5.58 -0.56 -5.36
CA ASP A 67 5.19 0.15 -6.58
C ASP A 67 6.40 0.87 -7.22
N GLN A 68 7.36 1.30 -6.40
CA GLN A 68 8.61 1.92 -6.86
C GLN A 68 9.63 0.94 -7.42
N ARG A 69 9.36 -0.38 -7.50
CA ARG A 69 10.37 -1.39 -7.88
C ARG A 69 11.10 -1.07 -9.19
N PHE A 70 10.41 -0.52 -10.18
CA PHE A 70 10.99 -0.15 -11.47
C PHE A 70 11.78 1.16 -11.40
N ASP A 71 11.30 2.14 -10.64
CA ASP A 71 11.99 3.42 -10.43
C ASP A 71 13.33 3.23 -9.70
N ARG A 72 13.47 2.12 -8.97
CA ARG A 72 14.69 1.74 -8.25
C ARG A 72 15.73 1.05 -9.13
N LEU A 73 15.42 0.76 -10.40
CA LEU A 73 16.40 0.28 -11.37
C LEU A 73 17.29 1.43 -11.85
N VAL A 74 18.52 1.49 -11.31
CA VAL A 74 19.49 2.54 -11.66
C VAL A 74 20.35 2.11 -12.85
N TYR A 75 20.31 2.87 -13.95
CA TYR A 75 21.17 2.63 -15.11
C TYR A 75 22.64 2.85 -14.80
N LEU A 76 23.47 1.88 -15.19
CA LEU A 76 24.92 2.03 -15.19
C LEU A 76 25.37 2.73 -16.48
N PRO A 77 26.28 3.71 -16.40
CA PRO A 77 26.85 4.32 -17.60
C PRO A 77 27.72 3.29 -18.33
N ILE A 78 27.28 2.88 -19.52
CA ILE A 78 28.03 1.97 -20.38
C ILE A 78 29.09 2.78 -21.12
N GLY A 79 30.36 2.38 -21.01
CA GLY A 79 31.43 2.91 -21.86
C GLY A 79 31.17 2.54 -23.32
N ASP A 80 31.37 3.51 -24.22
CA ASP A 80 31.10 3.43 -25.66
C ASP A 80 31.33 2.04 -26.29
N GLY A 81 30.25 1.37 -26.71
CA GLY A 81 30.37 0.26 -27.68
C GLY A 81 29.37 -0.89 -27.60
N THR A 82 28.62 -1.09 -26.52
CA THR A 82 27.66 -2.20 -26.42
C THR A 82 26.27 -1.71 -26.01
N ALA A 83 25.27 -1.99 -26.83
CA ALA A 83 23.87 -1.61 -26.61
C ALA A 83 23.16 -2.47 -25.53
N VAL A 84 23.90 -2.99 -24.54
CA VAL A 84 23.33 -3.81 -23.46
C VAL A 84 23.05 -2.89 -22.29
N ARG A 85 21.78 -2.50 -22.10
CA ARG A 85 21.34 -1.78 -20.90
C ARG A 85 21.76 -2.59 -19.67
N SER A 86 22.48 -1.96 -18.75
CA SER A 86 22.95 -2.58 -17.51
C SER A 86 22.43 -1.80 -16.32
N TYR A 87 21.88 -2.50 -15.34
CA TYR A 87 21.31 -1.93 -14.12
C TYR A 87 22.22 -2.22 -12.92
N SER A 88 22.19 -1.34 -11.91
CA SER A 88 22.99 -1.48 -10.69
C SER A 88 22.34 -2.47 -9.72
N GLU A 89 22.91 -3.67 -9.61
CA GLU A 89 22.52 -4.68 -8.62
C GLU A 89 22.67 -4.15 -7.18
N GLY A 90 23.75 -3.41 -6.89
CA GLY A 90 23.98 -2.85 -5.55
C GLY A 90 22.92 -1.83 -5.12
N ALA A 91 22.46 -0.97 -6.03
CA ALA A 91 21.37 -0.04 -5.75
C ALA A 91 20.04 -0.78 -5.50
N PHE A 92 19.77 -1.83 -6.28
CA PHE A 92 18.59 -2.66 -6.12
C PHE A 92 18.61 -3.47 -4.82
N PHE A 93 19.76 -4.04 -4.46
CA PHE A 93 19.97 -4.73 -3.19
C PHE A 93 19.67 -3.82 -2.00
N ASN A 94 20.14 -2.57 -2.03
CA ASN A 94 19.82 -1.60 -1.00
C ASN A 94 18.31 -1.36 -0.93
N TYR A 95 17.63 -1.15 -2.06
CA TYR A 95 16.18 -1.02 -2.10
C TYR A 95 15.46 -2.23 -1.48
N VAL A 96 15.83 -3.45 -1.85
CA VAL A 96 15.24 -4.68 -1.30
C VAL A 96 15.46 -4.78 0.21
N ASN A 97 16.62 -4.37 0.72
CA ASN A 97 16.86 -4.29 2.16
C ASN A 97 15.95 -3.29 2.87
N HIS A 98 15.69 -2.12 2.25
CA HIS A 98 14.75 -1.14 2.81
C HIS A 98 13.32 -1.71 2.85
N LEU A 99 12.88 -2.37 1.77
CA LEU A 99 11.59 -3.04 1.70
C LEU A 99 11.46 -4.14 2.76
N ALA A 100 12.50 -4.95 2.93
CA ALA A 100 12.54 -6.00 3.94
C ALA A 100 12.53 -5.43 5.37
N ALA A 101 13.22 -4.32 5.60
CA ALA A 101 13.24 -3.62 6.89
C ALA A 101 11.85 -3.06 7.24
N GLU A 102 11.16 -2.42 6.29
CA GLU A 102 9.80 -1.91 6.48
C GLU A 102 8.82 -3.05 6.81
N ARG A 103 8.87 -4.15 6.04
CA ARG A 103 8.05 -5.34 6.31
C ARG A 103 8.32 -5.89 7.72
N ARG A 104 9.58 -5.90 8.14
CA ARG A 104 9.98 -6.37 9.46
C ARG A 104 9.44 -5.46 10.56
N TYR A 105 9.62 -4.15 10.42
CA TYR A 105 9.11 -3.15 11.37
C TYR A 105 7.60 -3.30 11.59
N LEU A 106 6.82 -3.41 10.51
CA LEU A 106 5.37 -3.61 10.60
C LEU A 106 5.01 -4.85 11.45
N LEU A 107 5.70 -5.96 11.21
CA LEU A 107 5.33 -7.28 11.77
C LEU A 107 5.94 -7.55 13.16
N GLU A 108 7.15 -7.07 13.40
CA GLU A 108 7.93 -7.34 14.61
C GLU A 108 7.87 -6.20 15.64
N ASP A 109 7.57 -4.97 15.22
CA ASP A 109 7.56 -3.80 16.13
C ASP A 109 6.17 -3.16 16.22
N ALA A 110 5.62 -2.66 15.10
CA ALA A 110 4.36 -1.91 15.10
C ALA A 110 3.16 -2.78 15.51
N LEU A 111 3.02 -3.99 14.96
CA LEU A 111 1.93 -4.91 15.30
C LEU A 111 1.96 -5.35 16.78
N PRO A 112 3.10 -5.78 17.35
CA PRO A 112 3.18 -6.09 18.77
C PRO A 112 2.86 -4.89 19.67
N ASP A 113 3.38 -3.69 19.39
CA ASP A 113 3.05 -2.47 20.13
C ASP A 113 1.53 -2.22 20.11
N TRP A 114 0.92 -2.29 18.92
CA TRP A 114 -0.51 -2.14 18.76
C TRP A 114 -1.30 -3.16 19.59
N LYS A 115 -0.92 -4.44 19.55
CA LYS A 115 -1.56 -5.49 20.37
C LYS A 115 -1.45 -5.20 21.86
N HIS A 116 -0.30 -4.72 22.32
CA HIS A 116 -0.09 -4.34 23.72
C HIS A 116 -1.00 -3.18 24.13
N LYS A 117 -1.07 -2.12 23.31
CA LYS A 117 -1.94 -0.96 23.54
C LYS A 117 -3.43 -1.35 23.50
N ALA A 118 -3.85 -2.15 22.52
CA ALA A 118 -5.21 -2.65 22.40
C ALA A 118 -5.64 -3.50 23.60
N SER A 119 -4.75 -4.35 24.12
CA SER A 119 -5.01 -5.14 25.33
C SER A 119 -5.19 -4.26 26.58
N ARG A 120 -4.38 -3.19 26.69
CA ARG A 120 -4.40 -2.26 27.82
C ARG A 120 -5.53 -1.24 27.79
N ALA A 121 -6.17 -1.04 26.63
CA ALA A 121 -7.22 -0.02 26.46
C ALA A 121 -8.49 -0.27 27.29
N GLY A 122 -8.67 -1.48 27.85
CA GLY A 122 -9.77 -1.75 28.78
C GLY A 122 -11.17 -1.75 28.15
N LEU A 123 -11.26 -1.73 26.81
CA LEU A 123 -12.51 -1.62 26.05
C LEU A 123 -13.50 -2.75 26.30
N ARG A 124 -13.03 -3.90 26.82
CA ARG A 124 -13.87 -5.05 27.16
C ARG A 124 -15.01 -4.72 28.12
N GLN A 125 -14.83 -3.72 28.99
CA GLN A 125 -15.86 -3.28 29.95
C GLN A 125 -16.99 -2.48 29.30
N TYR A 126 -16.77 -1.99 28.08
CA TYR A 126 -17.69 -1.13 27.33
C TYR A 126 -18.23 -1.82 26.07
N ASN A 127 -18.01 -3.13 25.92
CA ASN A 127 -18.35 -3.90 24.72
C ASN A 127 -19.80 -3.71 24.24
N ASP A 128 -20.76 -3.59 25.17
CA ASP A 128 -22.18 -3.46 24.87
C ASP A 128 -22.66 -2.02 24.69
N LEU A 129 -21.78 -1.02 24.85
CA LEU A 129 -22.13 0.38 24.62
C LEU A 129 -22.42 0.57 23.12
N MET A 130 -23.58 1.15 22.84
CA MET A 130 -23.99 1.51 21.48
C MET A 130 -23.31 2.81 21.07
N LEU A 131 -22.82 2.86 19.84
CA LEU A 131 -22.18 4.01 19.23
C LEU A 131 -22.66 4.20 17.80
N THR A 132 -22.61 5.44 17.30
CA THR A 132 -22.94 5.76 15.92
C THR A 132 -21.66 6.08 15.16
N PHE A 133 -21.10 5.09 14.46
CA PHE A 133 -19.89 5.26 13.66
C PHE A 133 -20.27 5.39 12.19
N ARG A 134 -19.81 6.47 11.53
CA ARG A 134 -20.10 6.76 10.11
C ARG A 134 -21.60 6.70 9.75
N GLY A 135 -22.47 7.08 10.69
CA GLY A 135 -23.91 7.06 10.50
C GLY A 135 -24.58 5.70 10.73
N LYS A 136 -23.84 4.67 11.16
CA LYS A 136 -24.38 3.36 11.53
C LYS A 136 -24.29 3.13 13.02
N GLU A 137 -25.36 2.60 13.59
CA GLU A 137 -25.36 2.16 14.97
C GLU A 137 -24.68 0.79 15.07
N MET A 138 -23.71 0.69 15.96
CA MET A 138 -23.00 -0.54 16.26
C MET A 138 -22.54 -0.56 17.71
N LYS A 139 -22.09 -1.72 18.17
CA LYS A 139 -21.50 -1.85 19.51
C LYS A 139 -20.00 -1.54 19.50
N VAL A 140 -19.44 -1.14 20.64
CA VAL A 140 -17.98 -1.01 20.82
C VAL A 140 -17.24 -2.28 20.43
N ILE A 141 -17.78 -3.46 20.79
CA ILE A 141 -17.16 -4.74 20.42
C ILE A 141 -17.12 -4.95 18.91
N GLU A 142 -18.15 -4.52 18.19
CA GLU A 142 -18.24 -4.64 16.74
C GLU A 142 -17.26 -3.67 16.07
N TRP A 143 -17.22 -2.42 16.53
CA TRP A 143 -16.25 -1.43 16.08
C TRP A 143 -14.80 -1.90 16.30
N PHE A 144 -14.50 -2.39 17.51
CA PHE A 144 -13.18 -2.89 17.83
C PHE A 144 -12.80 -4.13 17.02
N SER A 145 -13.78 -4.98 16.69
CA SER A 145 -13.56 -6.13 15.80
C SER A 145 -13.25 -5.69 14.37
N GLN A 146 -13.88 -4.63 13.86
CA GLN A 146 -13.55 -4.06 12.56
C GLN A 146 -12.13 -3.48 12.54
N LEU A 147 -11.73 -2.77 13.60
CA LEU A 147 -10.37 -2.26 13.76
C LEU A 147 -9.34 -3.40 13.79
N GLN A 148 -9.61 -4.46 14.55
CA GLN A 148 -8.79 -5.68 14.58
C GLN A 148 -8.68 -6.33 13.20
N ALA A 149 -9.78 -6.38 12.45
CA ALA A 149 -9.80 -6.96 11.11
C ALA A 149 -8.95 -6.14 10.13
N ALA A 150 -9.02 -4.81 10.17
CA ALA A 150 -8.20 -3.92 9.33
C ALA A 150 -6.70 -4.11 9.60
N VAL A 151 -6.28 -4.06 10.87
CA VAL A 151 -4.88 -4.30 11.27
C VAL A 151 -4.42 -5.70 10.86
N SER A 152 -5.28 -6.71 11.05
CA SER A 152 -4.95 -8.09 10.67
C SER A 152 -4.80 -8.24 9.15
N PHE A 153 -5.61 -7.54 8.37
CA PHE A 153 -5.52 -7.52 6.91
C PHE A 153 -4.20 -6.91 6.45
N TRP A 154 -3.84 -5.71 6.91
CA TRP A 154 -2.56 -5.07 6.55
C TRP A 154 -1.35 -5.94 6.90
N CYS A 155 -1.37 -6.57 8.07
CA CYS A 155 -0.32 -7.49 8.50
C CYS A 155 -0.31 -8.80 7.70
N TYR A 156 -1.46 -9.27 7.25
CA TYR A 156 -1.56 -10.45 6.40
C TYR A 156 -0.94 -10.16 5.02
N GLU A 157 -1.34 -9.07 4.38
CA GLU A 157 -0.79 -8.62 3.10
C GLU A 157 0.73 -8.44 3.18
N ALA A 158 1.22 -7.80 4.25
CA ALA A 158 2.65 -7.64 4.48
C ALA A 158 3.41 -8.97 4.62
N ARG A 159 2.80 -10.02 5.20
CA ARG A 159 3.41 -11.36 5.26
C ARG A 159 3.42 -12.06 3.91
N GLN A 160 2.39 -11.87 3.11
CA GLN A 160 2.30 -12.44 1.77
C GLN A 160 3.14 -11.68 0.74
N THR A 161 3.66 -10.51 1.10
CA THR A 161 4.53 -9.71 0.23
C THR A 161 5.82 -10.45 -0.07
N GLU A 162 5.99 -10.83 -1.33
CA GLU A 162 7.23 -11.36 -1.87
C GLU A 162 8.19 -10.20 -2.17
N LEU A 163 9.46 -10.35 -1.79
CA LEU A 163 10.47 -9.35 -2.10
C LEU A 163 10.83 -9.49 -3.59
N PRO A 164 10.90 -8.37 -4.34
CA PRO A 164 11.19 -8.41 -5.75
C PRO A 164 12.63 -8.89 -5.99
N ASP A 165 12.76 -9.79 -6.96
CA ASP A 165 14.04 -10.32 -7.42
C ASP A 165 14.61 -9.44 -8.53
N PHE A 166 15.93 -9.26 -8.55
CA PHE A 166 16.60 -8.32 -9.45
C PHE A 166 16.43 -8.72 -10.92
N ASP A 167 16.79 -9.95 -11.26
CA ASP A 167 16.73 -10.46 -12.64
C ASP A 167 15.28 -10.50 -13.13
N SER A 168 14.36 -10.97 -12.30
CA SER A 168 12.93 -11.02 -12.61
C SER A 168 12.35 -9.62 -12.84
N THR A 169 12.74 -8.63 -12.03
CA THR A 169 12.27 -7.24 -12.15
C THR A 169 12.79 -6.57 -13.43
N ILE A 170 14.04 -6.83 -13.82
CA ILE A 170 14.59 -6.35 -15.10
C ILE A 170 13.82 -6.96 -16.28
N LEU A 171 13.63 -8.28 -16.28
CA LEU A 171 12.90 -8.97 -17.35
C LEU A 171 11.47 -8.42 -17.49
N GLU A 172 10.77 -8.22 -16.37
CA GLU A 172 9.44 -7.62 -16.36
C GLU A 172 9.46 -6.20 -16.93
N TYR A 173 10.36 -5.35 -16.46
CA TYR A 173 10.50 -3.96 -16.91
C TYR A 173 10.78 -3.85 -18.41
N GLU A 174 11.73 -4.65 -18.91
CA GLU A 174 12.10 -4.66 -20.32
C GLU A 174 10.95 -5.17 -21.20
N SER A 175 10.20 -6.17 -20.74
CA SER A 175 9.02 -6.69 -21.46
C SER A 175 7.92 -5.64 -21.62
N GLN A 176 7.67 -4.81 -20.60
CA GLN A 176 6.67 -3.74 -20.64
C GLN A 176 7.12 -2.59 -21.54
N SER A 177 8.40 -2.22 -21.47
CA SER A 177 8.99 -1.15 -22.29
C SER A 177 9.14 -1.51 -23.78
N SER A 178 9.12 -2.81 -24.11
CA SER A 178 9.27 -3.31 -25.48
C SER A 178 7.95 -3.37 -26.27
N THR A 179 6.82 -2.99 -25.64
CA THR A 179 5.55 -2.81 -26.35
C THR A 179 5.69 -1.60 -27.28
N PRO A 180 5.65 -1.77 -28.62
CA PRO A 180 5.78 -0.64 -29.52
C PRO A 180 4.57 0.28 -29.32
N SER A 181 4.84 1.52 -28.92
CA SER A 181 3.87 2.60 -29.02
C SER A 181 3.57 2.79 -30.51
N SER A 182 2.46 2.21 -30.98
CA SER A 182 1.91 2.45 -32.32
C SER A 182 1.31 3.86 -32.40
N GLU A 183 2.17 4.88 -32.28
CA GLU A 183 1.89 6.25 -32.68
C GLU A 183 3.13 6.80 -33.38
N ALA A 184 3.41 6.28 -34.57
CA ALA A 184 4.30 6.90 -35.54
C ALA A 184 3.45 7.44 -36.71
N SER A 185 3.06 8.71 -36.54
CA SER A 185 2.82 9.75 -37.55
C SER A 185 2.17 9.35 -38.88
N GLU A 186 0.92 9.80 -39.03
CA GLU A 186 0.32 10.18 -40.31
C GLU A 186 1.21 11.21 -41.01
N SER A 187 1.83 10.87 -42.14
CA SER A 187 1.88 11.68 -43.38
C SER A 187 2.89 11.10 -44.38
N ASP A 188 2.41 10.26 -45.29
CA ASP A 188 2.63 10.53 -46.71
C ASP A 188 1.62 9.79 -47.59
N LEU A 189 0.86 10.58 -48.33
CA LEU A 189 -0.17 10.17 -49.28
C LEU A 189 0.44 9.37 -50.43
N ARG A 190 -0.20 8.25 -50.84
CA ARG A 190 -0.68 8.02 -52.23
C ARG A 190 -1.28 6.63 -52.47
N TYR A 191 -2.48 6.66 -53.06
CA TYR A 191 -3.14 5.69 -53.95
C TYR A 191 -3.85 4.42 -53.39
N SER A 192 -5.17 4.57 -53.30
CA SER A 192 -6.21 3.76 -53.97
C SER A 192 -6.48 2.31 -53.56
N THR A 193 -7.68 2.16 -52.98
CA THR A 193 -8.75 1.23 -53.38
C THR A 193 -8.50 -0.27 -53.18
N ASP A 194 -8.95 -0.81 -52.05
CA ASP A 194 -10.05 -1.79 -52.07
C ASP A 194 -10.64 -2.02 -50.67
N GLN A 195 -11.96 -1.89 -50.59
CA GLN A 195 -12.76 -2.12 -49.40
C GLN A 195 -12.98 -3.63 -49.18
N ARG A 196 -12.65 -4.12 -47.97
CA ARG A 196 -13.35 -5.27 -47.36
C ARG A 196 -13.60 -4.96 -45.89
N PRO A 197 -14.85 -5.05 -45.39
CA PRO A 197 -15.10 -4.94 -43.96
C PRO A 197 -14.81 -6.31 -43.33
N VAL A 198 -13.80 -6.40 -42.48
CA VAL A 198 -13.58 -7.57 -41.64
C VAL A 198 -14.05 -7.25 -40.23
N SER A 199 -15.10 -7.98 -39.85
CA SER A 199 -15.83 -7.99 -38.59
C SER A 199 -14.95 -7.79 -37.35
N THR A 200 -15.23 -6.75 -36.58
CA THR A 200 -14.76 -6.60 -35.20
C THR A 200 -15.56 -7.54 -34.29
N GLY A 201 -15.16 -8.81 -34.25
CA GLY A 201 -15.60 -9.76 -33.24
C GLY A 201 -14.87 -9.53 -31.92
N ARG A 202 -15.27 -8.50 -31.16
CA ARG A 202 -14.96 -8.43 -29.72
C ARG A 202 -16.05 -9.22 -28.99
N GLU A 203 -15.73 -10.41 -28.52
CA GLU A 203 -16.41 -10.93 -27.33
C GLU A 203 -15.70 -10.35 -26.09
N PRO A 204 -16.43 -9.69 -25.18
CA PRO A 204 -15.88 -9.32 -23.90
C PRO A 204 -15.72 -10.58 -23.04
N VAL A 205 -14.48 -11.00 -22.79
CA VAL A 205 -14.21 -11.93 -21.70
C VAL A 205 -14.49 -11.18 -20.41
N ALA A 206 -15.63 -11.49 -19.82
CA ALA A 206 -16.06 -11.02 -18.52
C ALA A 206 -15.06 -11.48 -17.46
N THR A 207 -14.23 -10.58 -16.95
CA THR A 207 -13.58 -10.71 -15.64
C THR A 207 -14.62 -10.35 -14.58
N ALA A 208 -15.62 -11.21 -14.45
CA ALA A 208 -16.57 -11.15 -13.37
C ALA A 208 -15.98 -11.84 -12.13
N GLY A 209 -15.77 -11.04 -11.09
CA GLY A 209 -15.95 -11.49 -9.72
C GLY A 209 -14.69 -12.03 -9.06
N PHE A 210 -13.90 -11.16 -8.44
CA PHE A 210 -13.29 -11.41 -7.12
C PHE A 210 -12.86 -10.09 -6.43
N GLY A 211 -12.65 -9.00 -7.19
CA GLY A 211 -12.26 -7.69 -6.61
C GLY A 211 -13.41 -6.73 -6.26
N LEU A 212 -14.66 -7.03 -6.66
CA LEU A 212 -15.80 -6.11 -6.50
C LEU A 212 -16.67 -6.36 -5.26
N GLU A 213 -16.47 -7.49 -4.56
CA GLU A 213 -17.24 -7.82 -3.36
C GLU A 213 -16.67 -7.19 -2.08
N VAL A 214 -15.36 -6.92 -2.02
CA VAL A 214 -14.74 -6.28 -0.85
C VAL A 214 -15.04 -4.79 -0.81
N SER A 215 -15.00 -4.10 -1.97
CA SER A 215 -15.37 -2.68 -2.06
C SER A 215 -16.84 -2.45 -1.73
N LYS A 216 -17.73 -3.38 -2.13
CA LYS A 216 -19.14 -3.32 -1.74
C LYS A 216 -19.39 -3.66 -0.28
N ALA A 217 -18.57 -4.52 0.34
CA ALA A 217 -18.67 -4.77 1.78
C ALA A 217 -18.22 -3.56 2.61
N LEU A 218 -17.28 -2.75 2.11
CA LEU A 218 -16.81 -1.52 2.74
C LEU A 218 -17.76 -0.32 2.53
N GLU A 219 -18.48 -0.26 1.39
CA GLU A 219 -19.48 0.78 1.10
C GLU A 219 -20.89 0.45 1.62
N ALA A 220 -21.21 -0.83 1.86
CA ALA A 220 -22.50 -1.26 2.42
C ALA A 220 -22.51 -1.37 3.96
N LEU A 221 -21.37 -1.19 4.63
CA LEU A 221 -21.21 -1.02 6.09
C LEU A 221 -20.84 0.41 6.47
#